data_AF-A0A1Y6KXK0-F1
#
_entry.id   AF-A0A1Y6KXK0-F1
#
_cell.length_a   1.000
_cell.length_b   1.000
_cell.length_c   1.000
_cell.angle_alpha   90.00
_cell.angle_beta   90.00
_cell.angle_gamma   90.00
#
_symmetry.space_group_name_H-M   'P 1'
#
loop_
_entity.id
_entity.type
_entity.pdbx_description
1 polymer ?
#
loop_
_entity_poly.entity_id
_entity_poly.type
_entity_poly.pdbx_seq_one_letter_code
_entity_poly.pdbx_strand_id
1 'polypeptide(L)' 'MSFRRSHYALILSIILIAGCNGSDSTIPKEETHTTAESFNEHVAATGEIKPDQTITLDLPDNETYKLEKDLTVKGNLTIK' A
#
# COMPACT_ATOMS: atom_id res chain seq x y z
N MET A 1 13.61 22.60 -31.97
CA MET A 1 12.50 22.44 -31.00
C MET A 1 12.85 21.33 -30.03
N SER A 2 12.81 21.61 -28.72
CA SER A 2 13.02 20.62 -27.66
C SER A 2 11.70 19.89 -27.40
N PHE A 3 11.62 18.59 -27.71
CA PHE A 3 10.45 17.76 -27.44
C PHE A 3 10.73 16.92 -26.19
N ARG A 4 10.07 17.27 -25.09
CA ARG A 4 10.27 16.67 -23.77
C ARG A 4 9.85 15.21 -23.79
N ARG A 5 10.76 14.37 -23.29
CA ARG A 5 10.56 12.97 -22.93
C ARG A 5 9.48 12.87 -21.85
N SER A 6 8.49 12.00 -22.05
CA SER A 6 7.94 11.20 -20.95
C SER A 6 7.44 9.88 -21.53
N HIS A 7 8.39 8.97 -21.71
CA HIS A 7 8.17 7.56 -22.02
C HIS A 7 8.02 6.83 -20.69
N TYR A 8 6.80 6.64 -20.16
CA TYR A 8 6.50 5.53 -19.26
C TYR A 8 5.05 5.10 -19.47
N ALA A 9 4.88 4.31 -20.53
CA ALA A 9 3.77 3.39 -20.67
C ALA A 9 3.91 2.30 -19.60
N LEU A 10 2.83 2.01 -18.86
CA LEU A 10 2.51 0.64 -18.50
C LEU A 10 1.05 0.54 -18.03
N ILE A 11 0.23 0.20 -19.00
CA ILE A 11 -1.03 -0.52 -18.84
C ILE A 11 -0.74 -1.73 -17.93
N LEU A 12 -1.29 -1.75 -16.73
CA LEU A 12 -1.32 -2.95 -15.89
C LEU A 12 -2.76 -3.42 -15.69
N SER A 13 -3.44 -3.67 -16.81
CA SER A 13 -4.63 -4.52 -16.83
C SER A 13 -4.16 -5.97 -16.84
N ILE A 14 -4.16 -6.62 -15.68
CA ILE A 14 -4.10 -8.09 -15.60
C ILE A 14 -5.39 -8.55 -14.93
N ILE A 15 -6.36 -8.88 -15.78
CA ILE A 15 -7.47 -9.77 -15.43
C ILE A 15 -6.86 -11.16 -15.27
N LEU A 16 -6.94 -11.73 -14.07
CA LEU A 16 -6.50 -13.10 -13.79
C LEU A 16 -7.73 -13.91 -13.38
N ILE A 17 -8.31 -14.61 -14.36
CA ILE A 17 -9.31 -15.66 -14.16
C ILE A 17 -8.58 -17.00 -14.28
N ALA A 18 -8.58 -17.80 -13.20
CA ALA A 18 -8.86 -19.24 -13.22
C ALA A 18 -8.32 -19.93 -11.95
N GLY A 19 -9.25 -20.50 -11.17
CA GLY A 19 -9.04 -21.71 -10.38
C GLY A 19 -8.13 -21.63 -9.15
N CYS A 20 -8.71 -21.58 -7.95
CA CYS A 20 -8.08 -22.20 -6.79
C CYS A 20 -9.17 -22.84 -5.92
N ASN A 21 -9.30 -24.16 -6.02
CA ASN A 21 -10.01 -24.96 -5.03
C ASN A 21 -9.04 -25.19 -3.86
N GLY A 22 -9.48 -24.82 -2.65
CA GLY A 22 -9.08 -25.45 -1.40
C GLY A 22 -7.59 -25.46 -1.06
N SER A 23 -7.10 -24.36 -0.49
CA SER A 23 -6.13 -24.35 0.61
C SER A 23 -6.17 -22.97 1.25
N ASP A 24 -6.49 -22.92 2.53
CA ASP A 24 -6.50 -21.71 3.37
C ASP A 24 -5.04 -21.27 3.64
N SER A 25 -4.31 -20.96 2.57
CA SER A 25 -3.08 -20.19 2.63
C SER A 25 -3.50 -18.74 2.46
N THR A 26 -3.76 -18.07 3.58
CA THR A 26 -3.83 -16.61 3.61
C THR A 26 -2.48 -16.08 3.14
N ILE A 27 -2.40 -15.75 1.84
CA ILE A 27 -1.24 -15.07 1.29
C ILE A 27 -1.17 -13.72 2.01
N PRO A 28 -0.07 -13.41 2.71
CA PRO A 28 0.04 -12.16 3.43
C PRO A 28 -0.15 -10.99 2.46
N LYS A 29 -1.03 -10.06 2.84
CA LYS A 29 -1.35 -8.89 2.01
C LYS A 29 -0.32 -7.80 2.27
N GLU A 30 0.51 -7.52 1.28
CA GLU A 30 1.50 -6.45 1.34
C GLU A 30 0.99 -5.18 0.63
N GLU A 31 1.16 -4.03 1.27
CA GLU A 31 0.77 -2.71 0.76
C GLU A 31 1.87 -1.70 1.09
N THR A 32 2.13 -0.76 0.18
CA THR A 32 3.14 0.29 0.37
C THR A 32 2.56 1.65 0.02
N HIS A 33 2.71 2.61 0.92
CA HIS A 33 2.35 4.00 0.73
C HIS A 33 3.61 4.85 0.70
N THR A 34 3.78 5.63 -0.37
CA THR A 34 4.93 6.52 -0.54
C THR A 34 4.62 7.98 -0.17
N THR A 35 3.42 8.24 0.36
CA THR A 35 2.98 9.58 0.79
C THR A 35 2.17 9.48 2.08
N ALA A 36 2.26 10.51 2.91
CA ALA A 36 1.48 10.63 4.14
C ALA A 36 -0.04 10.64 3.87
N GLU A 37 -0.45 11.28 2.78
CA GLU A 37 -1.85 11.38 2.36
C GLU A 37 -2.44 10.00 2.07
N SER A 38 -1.77 9.20 1.23
CA SER A 38 -2.26 7.87 0.85
C SER A 38 -2.38 6.94 2.05
N PHE A 39 -1.44 7.00 2.99
CA PHE A 39 -1.52 6.21 4.21
C PHE A 39 -2.64 6.71 5.14
N ASN A 40 -2.84 8.03 5.27
CA ASN A 40 -3.95 8.58 6.05
C ASN A 40 -5.32 8.22 5.45
N GLU A 41 -5.45 8.15 4.12
CA GLU A 41 -6.65 7.65 3.45
C GLU A 41 -6.89 6.17 3.77
N HIS A 42 -5.84 5.35 3.76
CA HIS A 42 -5.92 3.95 4.18
C HIS A 42 -6.43 3.84 5.62
N VAL A 43 -5.81 4.55 6.55
CA VAL A 43 -6.22 4.56 7.97
C VAL A 43 -7.65 5.07 8.12
N ALA A 44 -8.06 6.11 7.39
CA ALA A 44 -9.42 6.62 7.44
C ALA A 44 -10.46 5.61 6.91
N ALA A 45 -10.08 4.77 5.94
CA ALA A 45 -10.97 3.78 5.36
C ALA A 45 -11.09 2.51 6.21
N THR A 46 -9.98 2.02 6.78
CA THR A 46 -9.95 0.72 7.47
C THR A 46 -9.84 0.85 8.99
N GLY A 47 -9.10 1.85 9.48
CA GLY A 47 -8.76 2.03 10.90
C GLY A 47 -7.94 0.89 11.52
N GLU A 48 -7.57 -0.13 10.73
CA GLU A 48 -6.95 -1.36 11.22
C GLU A 48 -6.02 -2.00 10.18
N ILE A 49 -4.83 -2.40 10.64
CA ILE A 49 -3.95 -3.33 9.94
C ILE A 49 -4.21 -4.74 10.47
N LYS A 50 -4.68 -5.63 9.60
CA LYS A 50 -5.08 -7.00 9.95
C LYS A 50 -3.87 -7.92 10.24
N PRO A 51 -4.05 -9.03 10.99
CA PRO A 51 -2.95 -9.94 11.35
C PRO A 51 -2.14 -10.49 10.17
N ASP A 52 -2.78 -10.67 9.02
CA ASP A 52 -2.21 -11.18 7.77
C ASP A 52 -1.72 -10.06 6.83
N GLN A 53 -1.70 -8.81 7.29
CA GLN A 53 -1.34 -7.65 6.49
C GLN A 53 -0.02 -7.04 6.96
N THR A 54 0.79 -6.64 5.98
CA THR A 54 1.99 -5.82 6.19
C THR A 54 1.83 -4.53 5.39
N ILE A 55 1.86 -3.39 6.08
CA ILE A 55 1.88 -2.07 5.44
C ILE A 55 3.25 -1.44 5.63
N THR A 56 3.81 -0.90 4.55
CA THR A 56 5.00 -0.06 4.59
C THR A 56 4.62 1.39 4.29
N LEU A 57 4.98 2.30 5.18
CA LEU A 57 4.99 3.74 4.93
C LEU A 57 6.43 4.12 4.58
N ASP A 58 6.69 4.38 3.30
CA ASP A 58 8.02 4.67 2.75
C ASP A 58 8.07 6.14 2.33
N LEU A 59 8.42 7.01 3.27
CA LEU A 59 8.40 8.45 3.03
C LEU A 59 9.77 8.94 2.56
N PRO A 60 9.82 10.01 1.75
CA PRO A 60 11.06 10.69 1.45
C PRO A 60 11.81 11.15 2.73
N ASP A 61 13.14 11.13 2.68
CA ASP A 61 13.98 11.62 3.76
C ASP A 61 13.60 13.04 4.19
N ASN A 62 13.55 13.29 5.49
CA ASN A 62 13.15 14.55 6.13
C ASN A 62 11.66 14.92 6.00
N GLU A 63 10.79 13.99 5.61
CA GLU A 63 9.35 14.19 5.70
C GLU A 63 8.81 13.86 7.10
N THR A 64 8.01 14.77 7.68
CA THR A 64 7.32 14.50 8.94
C THR A 64 5.93 13.92 8.64
N TYR A 65 5.67 12.74 9.18
CA TYR A 65 4.33 12.16 9.16
C TYR A 65 3.55 12.47 10.43
N LYS A 66 2.28 12.87 10.25
CA LYS A 66 1.29 12.93 11.33
C LYS A 66 0.12 12.02 11.01
N LEU A 67 -0.17 11.14 11.95
CA LEU A 67 -1.36 10.29 11.94
C LEU A 67 -2.56 11.12 12.42
N GLU A 68 -3.54 11.31 11.55
CA GLU A 68 -4.72 12.17 11.80
C GLU A 68 -5.90 11.41 12.44
N LYS A 69 -5.81 10.08 12.53
CA LYS A 69 -6.87 9.19 13.01
C LYS A 69 -6.28 8.03 13.81
N ASP A 70 -7.07 7.43 14.68
CA ASP A 70 -6.63 6.25 15.41
C ASP A 70 -6.37 5.08 14.46
N LEU A 71 -5.27 4.35 14.71
CA LEU A 71 -4.89 3.16 13.96
C LEU A 71 -4.68 1.99 14.92
N THR A 72 -5.38 0.89 14.68
CA THR A 72 -5.13 -0.39 15.37
C THR A 72 -4.20 -1.25 14.52
N VAL A 73 -3.10 -1.74 15.09
CA VAL A 73 -2.14 -2.59 14.38
C VAL A 73 -2.17 -3.99 14.99
N LYS A 74 -2.69 -4.98 14.24
CA LYS A 74 -2.65 -6.41 14.59
C LYS A 74 -1.67 -7.20 13.71
N GLY A 75 -1.37 -6.71 12.51
CA GLY A 75 -0.32 -7.21 11.63
C GLY A 75 0.97 -6.43 11.79
N ASN A 76 1.60 -6.08 10.66
CA ASN A 76 2.88 -5.37 10.65
C ASN A 76 2.76 -3.98 10.03
N LEU A 77 3.37 -2.98 10.69
CA LEU A 77 3.58 -1.64 10.16
C LEU A 77 5.08 -1.36 10.12
N THR A 78 5.61 -1.07 8.94
CA THR A 78 7.00 -0.62 8.75
C THR A 78 7.00 0.85 8.33
N ILE A 79 7.86 1.66 8.93
CA ILE A 79 8.05 3.07 8.57
C ILE A 79 9.51 3.26 8.16
N LYS A 80 9.75 3.85 6.99
CA LYS A 80 11.08 4.12 6.43
C LYS A 80 11.16 5.58 5.99
#